data_AF-A0A452YJ79-F1
#
_entry.id   AF-A0A452YJ79-F1
#
_cell.length_a   1.000
_cell.length_b   1.000
_cell.length_c   1.000
_cell.angle_alpha   90.00
_cell.angle_beta   90.00
_cell.angle_gamma   90.00
#
_symmetry.space_group_name_H-M   'P 1'
#
loop_
_entity.id
_entity.type
_entity.pdbx_description
1 polymer ?
#
loop_
_entity_poly.entity_id
_entity_poly.type
_entity_poly.pdbx_seq_one_letter_code
_entity_poly.pdbx_strand_id
1 'polypeptide(L)'
;MENNEIELGRCSRTNDIVEPMIKPQWFVNCNTMAKAALHAVKSKEIEIIPPQYEQDWYRWLENIRDWCISRQLWWGHRVPAWYVTLEDDKEKDMGSYIDHWIIARNKSDAVLEAKQRYPEKKYQLDQDPDVLDTWFFSWSFPPNCTWLAG
;
A
#
# COMPACT_ATOMS: atom_id res chain seq x y z
N MET A 1 -28.41 32.08 -5.66
CA MET A 1 -27.27 31.22 -5.34
C MET A 1 -26.24 32.12 -4.70
N GLU A 2 -26.01 31.96 -3.40
CA GLU A 2 -24.99 32.73 -2.68
C GLU A 2 -23.61 32.21 -3.08
N ASN A 3 -22.69 33.13 -3.38
CA ASN A 3 -21.34 32.80 -3.81
C ASN A 3 -20.48 32.64 -2.56
N ASN A 4 -20.02 31.42 -2.29
CA ASN A 4 -19.17 31.12 -1.14
C ASN A 4 -17.78 30.71 -1.64
N GLU A 5 -16.75 31.37 -1.12
CA GLU A 5 -15.36 31.01 -1.40
C GLU A 5 -15.00 29.73 -0.62
N ILE A 6 -14.63 28.69 -1.36
CA ILE A 6 -14.19 27.40 -0.81
C ILE A 6 -12.83 27.01 -1.38
N GLU A 7 -11.95 26.51 -0.54
CA GLU A 7 -10.68 25.92 -0.99
C GLU A 7 -10.93 24.49 -1.49
N LEU A 8 -10.73 24.29 -2.79
CA LEU A 8 -10.83 22.97 -3.41
C LEU A 8 -9.47 22.27 -3.38
N GLY A 9 -9.45 21.00 -2.96
CA GLY A 9 -8.26 20.16 -3.04
C GLY A 9 -7.84 19.96 -4.51
N ARG A 10 -6.55 20.18 -4.80
CA ARG A 10 -6.00 20.04 -6.15
C ARG A 10 -4.88 19.00 -6.20
N CYS A 11 -4.79 18.31 -7.32
CA CYS A 11 -3.71 17.38 -7.59
C CYS A 11 -2.37 18.14 -7.65
N SER A 12 -1.37 17.72 -6.87
CA SER A 12 -0.06 18.40 -6.85
C SER A 12 0.71 18.34 -8.17
N ARG A 13 0.37 17.40 -9.06
CA ARG A 13 1.04 17.21 -10.36
C ARG A 13 0.31 17.89 -11.52
N THR A 14 -1.02 17.77 -11.58
CA THR A 14 -1.82 18.27 -12.73
C THR A 14 -2.63 19.52 -12.41
N ASN A 15 -2.79 19.87 -11.12
CA ASN A 15 -3.61 20.98 -10.62
C ASN A 15 -5.13 20.84 -10.84
N ASP A 16 -5.60 19.67 -11.27
CA ASP A 16 -7.03 19.36 -11.40
C ASP A 16 -7.71 19.25 -10.03
N ILE A 17 -9.03 19.47 -10.01
CA ILE A 17 -9.87 19.33 -8.81
C ILE A 17 -9.93 17.85 -8.42
N VAL A 18 -9.62 17.55 -7.16
CA VAL A 18 -9.67 16.20 -6.62
C VAL A 18 -11.08 15.89 -6.12
N GLU A 19 -11.67 14.84 -6.67
CA GLU A 19 -12.95 14.30 -6.19
C GLU A 19 -12.73 13.11 -5.26
N PRO A 20 -13.23 13.15 -4.02
CA PRO A 20 -13.13 12.01 -3.11
C PRO A 20 -14.13 10.92 -3.53
N MET A 21 -13.61 9.74 -3.86
CA MET A 21 -14.42 8.55 -4.15
C MET A 21 -14.00 7.39 -3.24
N ILE A 22 -14.97 6.62 -2.75
CA ILE A 22 -14.69 5.41 -1.97
C ILE A 22 -14.31 4.29 -2.95
N LYS A 23 -13.11 3.75 -2.79
CA LYS A 23 -12.61 2.60 -3.55
C LYS A 23 -11.83 1.66 -2.63
N PRO A 24 -11.92 0.33 -2.84
CA PRO A 24 -11.09 -0.63 -2.13
C PRO A 24 -9.62 -0.42 -2.51
N GLN A 25 -8.72 -0.48 -1.52
CA GLN A 25 -7.32 -0.14 -1.71
C GLN A 25 -6.43 -0.83 -0.68
N TRP A 26 -5.14 -0.99 -1.00
CA TRP A 26 -4.17 -1.63 -0.13
C TRP A 26 -3.58 -0.64 0.86
N PHE A 27 -3.70 -0.96 2.15
CA PHE A 27 -3.17 -0.15 3.25
C PHE A 27 -2.18 -0.94 4.08
N VAL A 28 -1.15 -0.25 4.57
CA VAL A 28 -0.21 -0.76 5.58
C VAL A 28 -0.52 -0.12 6.91
N ASN A 29 -0.61 -0.93 7.96
CA ASN A 29 -0.76 -0.42 9.32
C ASN A 29 0.54 0.22 9.80
N CYS A 30 0.53 1.55 9.94
CA CYS A 30 1.74 2.30 10.28
C CYS A 30 1.95 2.45 11.80
N ASN A 31 0.96 2.10 12.62
CA ASN A 31 1.01 2.38 14.07
C ASN A 31 2.15 1.65 14.78
N THR A 32 2.40 0.39 14.43
CA THR A 32 3.48 -0.39 15.04
C THR A 32 4.85 0.12 14.62
N MET A 33 5.02 0.41 13.34
CA MET A 33 6.26 0.95 12.77
C MET A 33 6.57 2.35 13.33
N ALA A 34 5.56 3.21 13.44
CA ALA A 34 5.72 4.55 14.01
C ALA A 34 6.15 4.50 15.47
N LYS A 35 5.57 3.60 16.28
CA LYS A 35 6.01 3.40 17.68
C LYS A 35 7.47 2.97 17.77
N ALA A 36 7.92 2.06 16.90
CA ALA A 36 9.31 1.63 16.86
C ALA A 36 10.25 2.79 16.45
N ALA A 37 9.87 3.57 15.44
CA ALA A 37 10.63 4.72 14.97
C ALA A 37 10.71 5.85 16.03
N LEU A 38 9.62 6.10 16.77
CA LEU A 38 9.62 7.02 17.90
C LEU A 38 10.55 6.56 19.02
N HIS A 39 10.54 5.25 19.33
CA HIS A 39 11.42 4.68 20.36
C HIS A 39 12.89 4.82 19.99
N ALA A 40 13.26 4.53 18.74
CA ALA A 40 14.66 4.61 18.28
C ALA A 40 15.26 6.03 18.41
N VAL A 41 14.46 7.07 18.15
CA VAL A 41 14.91 8.46 18.35
C VAL A 41 14.94 8.84 19.83
N LYS A 42 13.94 8.44 20.62
CA LYS A 42 13.89 8.71 22.07
C LYS A 42 15.02 8.03 22.84
N SER A 43 15.40 6.81 22.45
CA SER A 43 16.51 6.05 23.03
C SER A 43 17.88 6.49 22.51
N LYS A 44 17.94 7.44 21.57
CA LYS A 44 19.17 7.90 20.90
C LYS A 44 19.90 6.80 20.13
N GLU A 45 19.21 5.73 19.74
CA GLU A 45 19.71 4.77 18.74
C GLU A 45 19.81 5.43 17.36
N ILE A 46 18.90 6.37 17.07
CA ILE A 46 18.93 7.24 15.90
C ILE A 46 18.97 8.68 16.38
N GLU A 47 19.91 9.46 15.83
CA GLU A 47 20.02 10.90 16.10
C GLU A 47 19.58 11.70 14.87
N ILE A 48 18.69 12.68 15.09
CA ILE A 48 18.24 13.59 14.04
C ILE A 48 19.05 14.88 14.16
N ILE A 49 19.71 15.25 13.07
CA ILE A 49 20.54 16.46 13.00
C ILE A 49 19.98 17.38 11.90
N PRO A 50 19.69 18.66 12.20
CA PRO A 50 19.70 19.32 13.51
C PRO A 50 18.65 18.83 14.54
N PRO A 51 18.91 18.90 15.86
CA PRO A 51 18.01 18.39 16.90
C PRO A 51 16.61 19.02 16.94
N GLN A 52 16.47 20.25 16.45
CA GLN A 52 15.19 20.94 16.37
C GLN A 52 14.13 20.19 15.56
N TYR A 53 14.53 19.32 14.62
CA TYR A 53 13.63 18.52 13.81
C TYR A 53 13.08 17.29 14.55
N GLU A 54 13.59 16.93 15.73
CA GLU A 54 13.01 15.85 16.54
C GLU A 54 11.55 16.13 16.90
N GLN A 55 11.20 17.41 17.15
CA GLN A 55 9.83 17.77 17.50
C GLN A 55 8.87 17.58 16.32
N ASP A 56 9.29 17.92 15.10
CA ASP A 56 8.50 17.69 13.89
C ASP A 56 8.33 16.19 13.62
N TRP A 57 9.38 15.40 13.85
CA TRP A 57 9.36 13.94 13.75
C TRP A 57 8.33 13.32 14.70
N TYR A 58 8.34 13.72 15.97
CA TYR A 58 7.36 13.25 16.96
C TYR A 58 5.94 13.63 16.57
N ARG A 59 5.71 14.91 16.20
CA ARG A 59 4.39 15.40 15.80
C ARG A 59 3.79 14.59 14.64
N TRP A 60 4.63 14.23 13.66
CA TRP A 60 4.18 13.49 12.48
C TRP A 60 3.87 12.01 12.80
N LEU A 61 4.77 11.33 13.50
CA LEU A 61 4.61 9.90 13.80
C LEU A 61 3.56 9.60 14.87
N GLU A 62 3.33 10.51 15.83
CA GLU A 62 2.31 10.33 16.87
C GLU A 62 0.88 10.34 16.30
N ASN A 63 0.66 11.03 15.18
CA ASN A 63 -0.64 11.13 14.50
C ASN A 63 -0.65 10.44 13.14
N ILE A 64 0.22 9.45 12.93
CA ILE A 64 0.30 8.76 11.66
C ILE A 64 -1.02 8.03 11.34
N ARG A 65 -1.37 7.99 10.06
CA ARG A 65 -2.50 7.21 9.55
C ARG A 65 -1.98 6.03 8.75
N ASP A 66 -2.84 5.03 8.56
CA ASP A 66 -2.51 3.90 7.70
C ASP A 66 -2.19 4.39 6.29
N TRP A 67 -1.11 3.85 5.74
CA TRP A 67 -0.56 4.31 4.48
C TRP A 67 -1.17 3.53 3.34
N CYS A 68 -1.89 4.23 2.45
CA CYS A 68 -2.34 3.70 1.18
C CYS A 68 -1.13 3.48 0.24
N ILE A 69 -0.80 2.21 -0.01
CA ILE A 69 0.38 1.80 -0.78
C ILE A 69 0.09 1.43 -2.23
N SER A 70 -1.17 1.34 -2.66
CA SER A 70 -1.51 1.03 -4.04
C SER A 70 -1.97 2.26 -4.82
N ARG A 71 -1.75 2.22 -6.14
CA ARG A 71 -1.98 3.32 -7.08
C ARG A 71 -2.50 2.77 -8.41
N GLN A 72 -3.53 3.39 -8.95
CA GLN A 72 -4.07 3.08 -10.30
C GLN A 72 -3.23 3.77 -11.38
N LEU A 73 -1.98 3.35 -11.52
CA LEU A 73 -1.05 3.87 -12.53
C LEU A 73 -0.56 2.74 -13.42
N TRP A 74 -0.20 3.05 -14.66
CA TRP A 74 0.36 2.05 -15.58
C TRP A 74 1.84 1.75 -15.32
N TRP A 75 2.55 2.63 -14.62
CA TRP A 75 3.97 2.48 -14.36
C TRP A 75 4.27 2.35 -12.87
N GLY A 76 4.91 1.23 -12.51
CA GLY A 76 5.31 0.89 -11.15
C GLY A 76 5.41 -0.62 -10.96
N HIS A 77 5.82 -1.04 -9.77
CA HIS A 77 5.85 -2.45 -9.40
C HIS A 77 4.44 -2.92 -9.06
N ARG A 78 3.93 -3.97 -9.71
CA ARG A 78 2.60 -4.50 -9.40
C ARG A 78 2.51 -5.02 -7.98
N VAL A 79 1.37 -4.80 -7.33
CA VAL A 79 1.10 -5.36 -6.00
C VAL A 79 1.14 -6.89 -6.10
N PRO A 80 1.83 -7.61 -5.18
CA PRO A 80 1.89 -9.07 -5.17
C PRO A 80 0.61 -9.70 -4.61
N ALA A 81 -0.55 -9.20 -5.07
CA ALA A 81 -1.87 -9.68 -4.72
C ALA A 81 -2.52 -10.31 -5.96
N TRP A 82 -3.13 -11.46 -5.75
CA TRP A 82 -3.78 -12.26 -6.79
C TRP A 82 -5.22 -12.49 -6.38
N TYR A 83 -6.14 -12.28 -7.31
CA TYR A 83 -7.56 -12.49 -7.09
C TYR A 83 -8.00 -13.80 -7.73
N VAL A 84 -8.77 -14.58 -6.97
CA VAL A 84 -9.38 -15.82 -7.45
C VAL A 84 -10.83 -15.53 -7.85
N THR A 85 -11.16 -15.77 -9.11
CA THR A 85 -12.55 -15.73 -9.59
C THR A 85 -13.03 -17.17 -9.76
N LEU A 86 -13.96 -17.61 -8.91
CA LEU A 86 -14.53 -18.96 -9.01
C LEU A 86 -15.63 -18.98 -10.09
N GLU A 87 -15.81 -20.11 -10.77
CA GLU A 87 -16.87 -20.22 -11.79
C GLU A 87 -18.28 -20.05 -11.19
N ASP A 88 -18.46 -20.46 -9.93
CA ASP A 88 -19.72 -20.43 -9.18
C ASP A 88 -20.04 -19.05 -8.56
N ASP A 89 -19.13 -18.07 -8.67
CA ASP A 89 -19.33 -16.74 -8.12
C ASP A 89 -20.45 -15.99 -8.86
N LYS A 90 -21.32 -15.32 -8.09
CA LYS A 90 -22.40 -14.51 -8.65
C LYS A 90 -21.86 -13.26 -9.36
N GLU A 91 -20.84 -12.64 -8.77
CA GLU A 91 -20.12 -11.51 -9.33
C GLU A 91 -18.72 -11.94 -9.72
N LYS A 92 -18.31 -11.62 -10.95
CA LYS A 92 -16.99 -12.01 -11.49
C LYS A 92 -16.01 -10.85 -11.51
N ASP A 93 -16.42 -9.70 -10.98
CA ASP A 93 -15.58 -8.52 -10.90
C ASP A 93 -14.51 -8.72 -9.82
N MET A 94 -13.30 -8.24 -10.13
CA MET A 94 -12.18 -8.33 -9.22
C MET A 94 -12.45 -7.47 -7.97
N GLY A 95 -12.30 -8.07 -6.80
CA GLY A 95 -12.53 -7.40 -5.53
C GLY A 95 -13.99 -7.41 -5.02
N SER A 96 -14.91 -8.11 -5.68
CA SER A 96 -16.27 -8.35 -5.15
C SER A 96 -16.24 -9.11 -3.81
N TYR A 97 -15.27 -10.02 -3.65
CA TYR A 97 -15.12 -10.86 -2.46
C TYR A 97 -13.75 -10.64 -1.79
N ILE A 98 -13.73 -10.32 -0.50
CA ILE A 98 -12.49 -10.00 0.23
C ILE A 98 -11.65 -11.26 0.48
N ASP A 99 -12.28 -12.43 0.63
CA ASP A 99 -11.64 -13.72 0.91
C ASP A 99 -10.98 -14.37 -0.31
N HIS A 100 -11.26 -13.85 -1.50
CA HIS A 100 -10.68 -14.31 -2.77
C HIS A 100 -9.27 -13.76 -3.06
N TRP A 101 -8.79 -12.83 -2.23
CA TRP A 101 -7.42 -12.33 -2.33
C TRP A 101 -6.39 -13.32 -1.76
N ILE A 102 -5.34 -13.53 -2.53
CA ILE A 102 -4.17 -14.34 -2.21
C ILE A 102 -2.92 -13.48 -2.35
N ILE A 103 -2.09 -13.42 -1.30
CA ILE A 103 -0.87 -12.61 -1.31
C ILE A 103 0.32 -13.53 -1.57
N ALA A 104 0.95 -13.38 -2.73
CA ALA A 104 2.05 -14.24 -3.14
C ALA A 104 3.02 -13.49 -4.05
N ARG A 105 4.33 -13.71 -3.83
CA ARG A 105 5.40 -13.01 -4.56
C ARG A 105 5.39 -13.36 -6.05
N ASN A 106 5.13 -14.63 -6.36
CA ASN A 106 5.16 -15.18 -7.71
C ASN A 106 3.85 -15.87 -8.07
N LYS A 107 3.57 -15.96 -9.37
CA LYS A 107 2.38 -16.67 -9.88
C LYS A 107 2.35 -18.14 -9.43
N SER A 108 3.50 -18.81 -9.40
CA SER A 108 3.60 -20.22 -8.99
C SER A 108 3.14 -20.44 -7.56
N ASP A 109 3.57 -19.56 -6.65
CA ASP A 109 3.20 -19.63 -5.22
C ASP A 109 1.71 -19.30 -5.04
N ALA A 110 1.21 -18.30 -5.78
CA ALA A 110 -0.20 -17.94 -5.80
C ALA A 110 -1.09 -19.11 -6.24
N VAL A 111 -0.68 -19.84 -7.29
CA VAL A 111 -1.41 -21.03 -7.76
C VAL A 111 -1.38 -22.14 -6.70
N LEU A 112 -0.28 -22.32 -5.99
CA LEU A 112 -0.16 -23.33 -4.94
C LEU A 112 -1.09 -23.01 -3.76
N GLU A 113 -1.12 -21.76 -3.30
CA GLU A 113 -2.06 -21.32 -2.26
C GLU A 113 -3.51 -21.41 -2.72
N ALA A 114 -3.81 -21.04 -3.98
CA ALA A 114 -5.16 -21.14 -4.54
C ALA A 114 -5.66 -22.60 -4.55
N LYS A 115 -4.80 -23.55 -4.94
CA LYS A 115 -5.13 -24.98 -4.90
C LYS A 115 -5.42 -25.49 -3.48
N GLN A 116 -4.71 -24.97 -2.49
CA GLN A 116 -4.92 -25.34 -1.09
C GLN A 116 -6.22 -24.76 -0.54
N ARG A 117 -6.55 -23.51 -0.89
CA ARG A 117 -7.75 -22.82 -0.39
C ARG A 117 -9.03 -23.28 -1.09
N TYR A 118 -8.95 -23.59 -2.38
CA TYR A 118 -10.09 -23.99 -3.22
C TYR A 118 -9.83 -25.34 -3.90
N PRO A 119 -9.77 -26.45 -3.12
CA PRO A 119 -9.60 -27.77 -3.70
C PRO A 119 -10.78 -28.11 -4.62
N GLU A 120 -10.47 -28.70 -5.79
CA GLU A 120 -11.43 -29.22 -6.77
C GLU A 120 -12.38 -28.18 -7.43
N LYS A 121 -12.22 -26.89 -7.13
CA LYS A 121 -12.96 -25.82 -7.83
C LYS A 121 -12.22 -25.37 -9.07
N LYS A 122 -12.98 -25.01 -10.12
CA LYS A 122 -12.44 -24.27 -11.26
C LYS A 122 -12.40 -22.79 -10.94
N TYR A 123 -11.24 -22.18 -11.17
CA TYR A 123 -11.02 -20.78 -10.91
C TYR A 123 -10.09 -20.15 -11.94
N GLN A 124 -10.26 -18.85 -12.13
CA GLN A 124 -9.32 -17.99 -12.81
C GLN A 124 -8.50 -17.21 -11.76
N LEU A 125 -7.20 -17.02 -12.03
CA LEU A 125 -6.29 -16.32 -11.13
C LEU A 125 -5.63 -15.17 -11.88
N ASP A 126 -5.94 -13.95 -11.47
CA ASP A 126 -5.42 -12.72 -12.08
C ASP A 126 -4.69 -11.87 -11.04
N GLN A 127 -3.60 -11.22 -11.45
CA GLN A 127 -2.87 -10.30 -10.57
C GLN A 127 -3.59 -8.95 -10.54
N ASP A 128 -3.60 -8.30 -9.37
CA ASP A 128 -4.09 -6.92 -9.23
C ASP A 128 -3.38 -5.98 -10.23
N PRO A 129 -4.11 -5.21 -11.05
CA PRO A 129 -3.53 -4.24 -11.97
C PRO A 129 -2.86 -3.05 -11.26
N ASP A 130 -3.16 -2.81 -9.99
CA ASP A 130 -2.58 -1.71 -9.23
C ASP A 130 -1.06 -1.86 -9.06
N VAL A 131 -0.38 -0.71 -9.00
CA VAL A 131 1.05 -0.63 -8.72
C VAL A 131 1.29 -0.07 -7.33
N LEU A 132 2.42 -0.47 -6.74
CA LEU A 132 2.90 0.02 -5.47
C LEU A 132 3.32 1.49 -5.58
N ASP A 133 3.05 2.24 -4.53
CA ASP A 133 3.47 3.61 -4.37
C ASP A 133 4.99 3.74 -4.45
N THR A 134 5.47 4.75 -5.17
CA THR A 134 6.90 4.95 -5.39
C THR A 134 7.68 5.10 -4.08
N TRP A 135 7.09 5.74 -3.06
CA TRP A 135 7.74 5.88 -1.76
C TRP A 135 7.87 4.54 -1.05
N PHE A 136 6.88 3.65 -1.21
CA PHE A 136 6.94 2.29 -0.65
C PHE A 136 8.08 1.49 -1.26
N PHE A 137 8.29 1.62 -2.57
CA PHE A 137 9.43 1.00 -3.22
C PHE A 137 10.76 1.62 -2.77
N SER A 138 10.84 2.95 -2.63
CA SER A 138 12.06 3.62 -2.14
C SER A 138 12.41 3.22 -0.70
N TRP A 139 11.42 2.97 0.15
CA TRP A 139 11.64 2.48 1.51
C TRP A 139 12.26 1.08 1.52
N SER A 140 11.94 0.26 0.52
CA SER A 140 12.53 -1.08 0.36
C SER A 140 13.96 -1.04 -0.19
N PHE A 141 14.53 0.14 -0.47
CA PHE A 141 15.87 0.29 -1.03
C PHE A 141 16.98 -0.21 -0.10
N PRO A 142 17.06 0.16 1.21
CA PRO A 142 18.14 -0.30 2.08
C PRO A 142 18.30 -1.84 2.16
N PRO A 143 17.22 -2.64 2.30
CA PRO A 143 17.35 -4.10 2.28
C PRO A 143 17.57 -4.70 0.88
N ASN A 144 17.13 -4.04 -0.20
CA ASN A 144 17.30 -4.55 -1.57
C ASN A 144 18.66 -4.16 -2.20
N CYS A 145 19.33 -3.15 -1.64
CA CYS A 145 20.64 -2.67 -2.08
C CYS A 145 21.81 -3.20 -1.24
N THR A 146 21.61 -4.27 -0.48
CA THR A 146 22.70 -5.09 0.04
C THR A 146 23.36 -5.87 -1.11
N TRP A 147 24.02 -5.15 -2.01
CA TRP A 147 25.03 -5.69 -2.90
C TRP A 147 26.41 -5.39 -2.28
N LEU A 148 27.13 -6.46 -1.93
CA LEU A 148 28.59 -6.55 -1.80
C LEU A 148 29.26 -5.78 -0.64
N ALA A 149 28.97 -6.21 0.59
CA ALA A 149 29.96 -6.17 1.67
C ALA A 149 30.14 -7.60 2.20
N GLY A 150 30.88 -8.40 1.44
CA GLY A 150 31.34 -9.74 1.76
C GLY A 150 32.68 -9.97 1.10
#